data_AF-A0A2V5THU5-F1
#
_entry.id   AF-A0A2V5THU5-F1
#
_cell.length_a   1.000
_cell.length_b   1.000
_cell.length_c   1.000
_cell.angle_alpha   90.00
_cell.angle_beta   90.00
_cell.angle_gamma   90.00
#
_symmetry.space_group_name_H-M   'P 1'
#
loop_
_entity.id
_entity.type
_entity.pdbx_description
1 polymer ?
#
loop_
_entity_poly.entity_id
_entity_poly.type
_entity_poly.pdbx_seq_one_letter_code
_entity_poly.pdbx_strand_id
1 'polypeptide(L)'
;MLAAALLAAVFALAAEPVAQPIVLLVVGAAGEAEYATNFARWAGLWEKASRDGGARFLSIGQTGTNAMTDLEQLQRVLSNEAGESAAELWLVLIGHGTFDGKEAKFNLRGPDLSAADLAEWLKPFRRPVAVINCASASSPFINKLSATNRVIIAATRSGYEQNYARFGEYISGAVADPQADLDKDGQTSLLEAFLMASRRVAEFYNTEGRLATEHALLDDNGDGLGTPADWFRGIRAMKKAKEGASADGLRAHQFHLVRSEQEQMLSSGLRARRDELELAIARLRDAKGQIKEDDYYQQLEKLVVELARLYERKEAKP
;
A
#
# COMPACT_ATOMS: atom_id res chain seq x y z
N MET A 1 62.05 31.00 11.08
CA MET A 1 61.30 30.08 10.19
C MET A 1 60.53 29.09 11.04
N LEU A 2 59.24 29.31 11.25
CA LEU A 2 58.31 28.27 11.72
C LEU A 2 56.99 28.52 10.99
N ALA A 3 56.64 27.62 10.07
CA ALA A 3 55.36 27.61 9.39
C ALA A 3 54.50 26.54 10.07
N ALA A 4 53.40 26.95 10.70
CA ALA A 4 52.39 26.07 11.23
C ALA A 4 51.38 25.74 10.11
N ALA A 5 51.27 24.46 9.75
CA ALA A 5 50.27 23.97 8.81
C ALA A 5 49.01 23.58 9.59
N LEU A 6 47.90 24.27 9.30
CA LEU A 6 46.57 23.93 9.82
C LEU A 6 45.95 22.89 8.87
N LEU A 7 45.74 21.66 9.35
CA LEU A 7 45.02 20.62 8.61
C LEU A 7 43.52 20.78 8.86
N ALA A 8 42.76 21.23 7.86
CA ALA A 8 41.31 21.24 7.91
C ALA A 8 40.78 19.84 7.60
N ALA A 9 40.21 19.16 8.61
CA ALA A 9 39.51 17.90 8.42
C ALA A 9 38.14 18.17 7.78
N VAL A 10 38.01 17.84 6.50
CA VAL A 10 36.71 17.83 5.81
C VAL A 10 36.00 16.55 6.24
N PHE A 11 35.05 16.66 7.16
CA PHE A 11 34.08 15.60 7.42
C PHE A 11 33.16 15.50 6.21
N ALA A 12 33.42 14.54 5.33
CA ALA A 12 32.42 14.08 4.37
C ALA A 12 31.29 13.44 5.19
N LEU A 13 30.15 14.12 5.32
CA LEU A 13 28.90 13.47 5.71
C LEU A 13 28.65 12.37 4.66
N ALA A 14 28.83 11.12 5.04
CA ALA A 14 28.33 10.01 4.25
C ALA A 14 26.81 10.22 4.13
N ALA A 15 26.32 10.41 2.90
CA ALA A 15 24.89 10.42 2.66
C ALA A 15 24.34 9.08 3.16
N GLU A 16 23.40 9.11 4.10
CA GLU A 16 22.74 7.89 4.52
C GLU A 16 22.13 7.21 3.29
N PRO A 17 22.28 5.88 3.16
CA PRO A 17 21.70 5.16 2.04
C PRO A 17 20.20 5.45 2.01
N VAL A 18 19.73 6.01 0.89
CA VAL A 18 18.31 6.31 0.70
C VAL A 18 17.55 5.01 0.83
N ALA A 19 16.76 4.87 1.89
CA ALA A 19 15.89 3.71 2.07
C ALA A 19 14.98 3.59 0.83
N GLN A 20 15.15 2.50 0.09
CA GLN A 20 14.43 2.23 -1.16
C GLN A 20 13.15 1.45 -0.86
N PRO A 21 12.01 1.78 -1.49
CA PRO A 21 10.80 0.98 -1.37
C PRO A 21 11.05 -0.45 -1.87
N ILE A 22 10.31 -1.40 -1.32
CA ILE A 22 10.32 -2.78 -1.81
C ILE A 22 8.92 -3.19 -2.25
N VAL A 23 8.82 -3.84 -3.41
CA VAL A 23 7.65 -4.61 -3.83
C VAL A 23 8.00 -6.10 -3.73
N LEU A 24 7.37 -6.77 -2.77
CA LEU A 24 7.36 -8.22 -2.62
C LEU A 24 6.08 -8.77 -3.23
N LEU A 25 6.22 -9.35 -4.42
CA LEU A 25 5.13 -10.00 -5.13
C LEU A 25 5.13 -11.50 -4.85
N VAL A 26 3.99 -12.04 -4.46
CA VAL A 26 3.80 -13.48 -4.23
C VAL A 26 2.71 -13.99 -5.16
N VAL A 27 3.09 -14.91 -6.05
CA VAL A 27 2.17 -15.58 -6.96
C VAL A 27 1.81 -16.95 -6.39
N GLY A 28 0.51 -17.18 -6.19
CA GLY A 28 -0.04 -18.42 -5.64
C GLY A 28 -0.07 -19.57 -6.65
N ALA A 29 -0.58 -20.72 -6.22
CA ALA A 29 -0.83 -21.84 -7.12
C ALA A 29 -1.92 -21.46 -8.13
N ALA A 30 -1.64 -21.61 -9.43
CA ALA A 30 -2.57 -21.19 -10.48
C ALA A 30 -3.78 -22.12 -10.66
N GLY A 31 -3.61 -23.41 -10.37
CA GLY A 31 -4.60 -24.47 -10.66
C GLY A 31 -4.67 -24.80 -12.15
N GLU A 32 -5.02 -23.83 -13.00
CA GLU A 32 -5.17 -23.97 -14.45
C GLU A 32 -4.22 -23.06 -15.23
N ALA A 33 -3.91 -23.44 -16.48
CA ALA A 33 -2.94 -22.74 -17.33
C ALA A 33 -3.38 -21.31 -17.71
N GLU A 34 -4.68 -21.06 -17.85
CA GLU A 34 -5.23 -19.73 -18.12
C GLU A 34 -4.91 -18.77 -16.97
N TYR A 35 -5.15 -19.20 -15.72
CA TYR A 35 -4.82 -18.41 -14.54
C TYR A 35 -3.31 -18.17 -14.42
N ALA A 36 -2.48 -19.16 -14.73
CA ALA A 36 -1.03 -19.00 -14.72
C ALA A 36 -0.57 -17.88 -15.69
N THR A 37 -1.17 -17.84 -16.88
CA THR A 37 -0.88 -16.81 -17.90
C THR A 37 -1.30 -15.42 -17.42
N ASN A 38 -2.49 -15.31 -16.82
CA ASN A 38 -2.97 -14.05 -16.25
C ASN A 38 -2.09 -13.58 -15.08
N PHE A 39 -1.76 -14.45 -14.14
CA PHE A 39 -0.93 -14.12 -12.99
C PHE A 39 0.47 -13.66 -13.41
N ALA A 40 1.07 -14.32 -14.42
CA ALA A 40 2.35 -13.89 -14.97
C ALA A 40 2.28 -12.50 -15.62
N ARG A 41 1.20 -12.19 -16.35
CA ARG A 41 0.97 -10.86 -16.92
C ARG A 41 0.85 -9.80 -15.82
N TRP A 42 0.04 -10.04 -14.80
CA TRP A 42 -0.16 -9.09 -13.69
C TRP A 42 1.14 -8.88 -12.91
N ALA A 43 1.91 -9.95 -12.70
CA ALA A 43 3.23 -9.88 -12.09
C ALA A 43 4.20 -9.00 -12.88
N GLY A 44 4.22 -9.13 -14.21
CA GLY A 44 5.05 -8.28 -15.07
C GLY A 44 4.68 -6.80 -15.03
N LEU A 45 3.40 -6.47 -14.78
CA LEU A 45 2.97 -5.08 -14.57
C LEU A 45 3.52 -4.52 -13.24
N TRP A 46 3.48 -5.31 -12.17
CA TRP A 46 4.09 -4.94 -10.89
C TRP A 46 5.60 -4.80 -10.98
N GLU A 47 6.29 -5.71 -11.68
CA GLU A 47 7.72 -5.62 -11.93
C GLU A 47 8.07 -4.33 -12.71
N LYS A 48 7.31 -4.03 -13.78
CA LYS A 48 7.47 -2.79 -14.53
C LYS A 48 7.27 -1.57 -13.65
N ALA A 49 6.17 -1.49 -12.91
CA ALA A 49 5.88 -0.37 -12.01
C ALA A 49 6.95 -0.21 -10.93
N SER A 50 7.47 -1.32 -10.39
CA SER A 50 8.57 -1.31 -9.42
C SER A 50 9.84 -0.73 -10.02
N ARG A 51 10.21 -1.14 -11.24
CA ARG A 51 11.37 -0.59 -11.95
C ARG A 51 11.19 0.90 -12.25
N ASP A 52 10.04 1.29 -12.78
CA ASP A 52 9.73 2.68 -13.13
C ASP A 52 9.69 3.59 -11.88
N GLY A 53 9.26 3.04 -10.74
CA GLY A 53 9.27 3.71 -9.43
C GLY A 53 10.59 3.63 -8.67
N GLY A 54 11.61 2.95 -9.22
CA GLY A 54 12.88 2.75 -8.55
C GLY A 54 12.75 1.97 -7.23
N ALA A 55 11.81 1.02 -7.14
CA ALA A 55 11.64 0.12 -6.00
C ALA A 55 12.42 -1.19 -6.23
N ARG A 56 12.92 -1.80 -5.15
CA ARG A 56 13.45 -3.16 -5.21
C ARG A 56 12.28 -4.13 -5.43
N PHE A 57 12.38 -4.99 -6.44
CA PHE A 57 11.38 -6.00 -6.74
C PHE A 57 11.87 -7.38 -6.33
N LEU A 58 11.05 -8.10 -5.55
CA LEU A 58 11.24 -9.52 -5.24
C LEU A 58 9.97 -10.27 -5.60
N SER A 59 10.13 -11.44 -6.23
CA SER A 59 9.04 -12.29 -6.68
C SER A 59 9.19 -13.68 -6.10
N ILE A 60 8.08 -14.23 -5.60
CA ILE A 60 7.92 -15.63 -5.17
C ILE A 60 6.78 -16.23 -5.99
N GLY A 61 6.85 -17.52 -6.31
CA GLY A 61 5.75 -18.20 -7.02
C GLY A 61 5.89 -18.28 -8.54
N GLN A 62 6.83 -17.55 -9.15
CA GLN A 62 6.97 -17.47 -10.61
C GLN A 62 8.03 -18.43 -11.20
N THR A 63 9.05 -18.78 -10.44
CA THR A 63 10.06 -19.78 -10.82
C THR A 63 9.79 -21.11 -10.14
N GLY A 64 10.36 -22.21 -10.64
CA GLY A 64 10.31 -23.50 -9.96
C GLY A 64 10.82 -23.39 -8.52
N THR A 65 10.19 -24.10 -7.59
CA THR A 65 10.65 -24.17 -6.21
C THR A 65 11.91 -25.03 -6.11
N ASN A 66 12.96 -24.49 -5.50
CA ASN A 66 14.08 -25.29 -5.00
C ASN A 66 13.69 -25.94 -3.64
N ALA A 67 14.66 -26.39 -2.86
CA ALA A 67 14.48 -27.08 -1.56
C ALA A 67 13.61 -26.36 -0.49
N MET A 68 13.20 -25.10 -0.70
CA MET A 68 12.31 -24.33 0.19
C MET A 68 10.95 -24.08 -0.47
N THR A 69 9.88 -24.27 0.29
CA THR A 69 8.50 -23.92 -0.13
C THR A 69 8.33 -22.42 -0.31
N ASP A 70 7.30 -22.00 -1.06
CA ASP A 70 6.99 -20.58 -1.24
C ASP A 70 6.66 -19.89 0.10
N LEU A 71 6.02 -20.61 1.03
CA LEU A 71 5.72 -20.10 2.38
C LEU A 71 7.00 -19.81 3.18
N GLU A 72 7.96 -20.74 3.18
CA GLU A 72 9.26 -20.56 3.85
C GLU A 72 10.08 -19.44 3.21
N GLN A 73 10.03 -19.30 1.88
CA GLN A 73 10.66 -18.20 1.17
C GLN A 73 10.05 -16.86 1.59
N LEU A 74 8.71 -16.77 1.64
CA LEU A 74 8.01 -15.55 2.08
C LEU A 74 8.38 -15.17 3.51
N GLN A 75 8.33 -16.14 4.43
CA GLN A 75 8.72 -15.92 5.82
C GLN A 75 10.16 -15.43 5.94
N ARG A 76 11.09 -16.05 5.20
CA ARG A 76 12.50 -15.68 5.19
C ARG A 76 12.75 -14.30 4.58
N VAL A 77 12.04 -13.94 3.52
CA VAL A 77 12.16 -12.59 2.94
C VAL A 77 11.69 -11.56 3.96
N LEU A 78 10.48 -11.73 4.51
CA LEU A 78 9.94 -10.79 5.50
C LEU A 78 10.81 -10.68 6.77
N SER A 79 11.42 -11.77 7.23
CA SER A 79 12.30 -11.72 8.41
C SER A 79 13.64 -11.02 8.15
N ASN A 80 14.08 -10.95 6.90
CA ASN A 80 15.31 -10.24 6.51
C ASN A 80 15.05 -8.77 6.15
N GLU A 81 13.80 -8.38 5.95
CA GLU A 81 13.46 -6.99 5.68
C GLU A 81 13.58 -6.12 6.95
N ALA A 82 14.03 -4.88 6.76
CA ALA A 82 14.10 -3.93 7.86
C ALA A 82 12.69 -3.61 8.38
N GLY A 83 12.46 -3.91 9.67
CA GLY A 83 11.22 -3.58 10.36
C GLY A 83 11.02 -2.07 10.52
N GLU A 84 12.08 -1.33 10.78
CA GLU A 84 12.08 0.15 10.87
C GLU A 84 12.67 0.75 9.58
N SER A 85 11.89 1.60 8.91
CA SER A 85 12.30 2.30 7.70
C SER A 85 11.29 3.40 7.35
N ALA A 86 11.75 4.48 6.73
CA ALA A 86 10.86 5.47 6.12
C ALA A 86 10.31 5.01 4.75
N ALA A 87 10.93 4.01 4.12
CA ALA A 87 10.52 3.51 2.82
C ALA A 87 9.36 2.52 2.93
N GLU A 88 8.51 2.44 1.91
CA GLU A 88 7.36 1.55 1.90
C GLU A 88 7.75 0.09 1.63
N LEU A 89 7.02 -0.83 2.26
CA LEU A 89 6.97 -2.23 1.86
C LEU A 89 5.60 -2.51 1.23
N TRP A 90 5.60 -3.01 0.00
CA TRP A 90 4.41 -3.42 -0.71
C TRP A 90 4.41 -4.95 -0.81
N LEU A 91 3.47 -5.61 -0.16
CA LEU A 91 3.22 -7.03 -0.27
C LEU A 91 2.02 -7.24 -1.18
N VAL A 92 2.24 -7.81 -2.36
CA VAL A 92 1.18 -8.05 -3.35
C VAL A 92 0.97 -9.55 -3.49
N LEU A 93 -0.25 -10.03 -3.27
CA LEU A 93 -0.62 -11.44 -3.36
C LEU A 93 -1.51 -11.65 -4.59
N ILE A 94 -1.04 -12.41 -5.57
CA ILE A 94 -1.76 -12.75 -6.80
C ILE A 94 -2.02 -14.24 -6.83
N GLY A 95 -3.27 -14.65 -6.78
CA GLY A 95 -3.58 -16.08 -6.71
C GLY A 95 -5.03 -16.36 -6.36
N HIS A 96 -5.24 -17.57 -5.86
CA HIS A 96 -6.52 -18.00 -5.29
C HIS A 96 -6.47 -17.95 -3.77
N GLY A 97 -7.65 -17.94 -3.15
CA GLY A 97 -7.80 -18.00 -1.71
C GLY A 97 -9.00 -18.85 -1.30
N THR A 98 -8.90 -19.43 -0.12
CA THR A 98 -9.91 -20.30 0.48
C THR A 98 -10.35 -19.79 1.84
N PHE A 99 -11.55 -20.18 2.25
CA PHE A 99 -12.09 -19.87 3.58
C PHE A 99 -12.93 -21.05 4.07
N ASP A 100 -12.61 -21.53 5.27
CA ASP A 100 -13.28 -22.69 5.88
C ASP A 100 -14.45 -22.30 6.81
N GLY A 101 -14.84 -21.02 6.83
CA GLY A 101 -15.81 -20.46 7.77
C GLY A 101 -15.19 -19.85 9.02
N LYS A 102 -13.88 -20.05 9.25
CA LYS A 102 -13.15 -19.55 10.41
C LYS A 102 -11.85 -18.83 10.03
N GLU A 103 -11.05 -19.40 9.13
CA GLU A 103 -9.75 -18.88 8.72
C GLU A 103 -9.67 -18.79 7.19
N ALA A 104 -9.20 -17.64 6.70
CA ALA A 104 -8.90 -17.45 5.29
C ALA A 104 -7.42 -17.74 5.02
N LYS A 105 -7.16 -18.33 3.86
CA LYS A 105 -5.81 -18.64 3.40
C LYS A 105 -5.61 -18.19 1.96
N PHE A 106 -4.40 -17.73 1.68
CA PHE A 106 -3.92 -17.49 0.32
C PHE A 106 -3.22 -18.76 -0.19
N ASN A 107 -3.66 -19.26 -1.34
CA ASN A 107 -3.21 -20.56 -1.84
C ASN A 107 -1.84 -20.48 -2.50
N LEU A 108 -0.83 -20.97 -1.81
CA LEU A 108 0.55 -21.03 -2.32
C LEU A 108 0.80 -22.36 -3.04
N ARG A 109 1.93 -22.47 -3.75
CA ARG A 109 2.42 -23.77 -4.19
C ARG A 109 3.03 -24.48 -2.98
N GLY A 110 2.30 -25.45 -2.43
CA GLY A 110 2.65 -26.12 -1.18
C GLY A 110 1.79 -25.62 -0.03
N PRO A 111 2.34 -25.44 1.19
CA PRO A 111 1.58 -24.95 2.34
C PRO A 111 1.02 -23.54 2.10
N ASP A 112 -0.28 -23.36 2.33
CA ASP A 112 -0.98 -22.09 2.18
C ASP A 112 -0.61 -21.07 3.27
N LEU A 113 -0.67 -19.78 2.93
CA LEU A 113 -0.45 -18.68 3.87
C LEU A 113 -1.75 -18.32 4.60
N SER A 114 -1.78 -18.43 5.93
CA SER A 114 -2.92 -17.93 6.71
C SER A 114 -2.81 -16.44 7.01
N ALA A 115 -3.97 -15.80 7.26
CA ALA A 115 -3.99 -14.42 7.75
C ALA A 115 -3.30 -14.26 9.11
N ALA A 116 -3.31 -15.31 9.95
CA ALA A 116 -2.67 -15.29 11.26
C ALA A 116 -1.14 -15.33 11.16
N ASP A 117 -0.59 -16.18 10.28
CA ASP A 117 0.86 -16.24 10.04
C ASP A 117 1.39 -14.89 9.54
N LEU A 118 0.72 -14.31 8.54
CA LEU A 118 1.11 -13.02 8.00
C LEU A 118 1.00 -11.90 9.05
N ALA A 119 -0.04 -11.93 9.89
CA ALA A 119 -0.17 -10.96 10.99
C ALA A 119 1.01 -11.03 11.95
N GLU A 120 1.45 -12.24 12.33
CA GLU A 120 2.62 -12.47 13.18
C GLU A 120 3.89 -11.90 12.53
N TRP A 121 4.12 -12.22 11.26
CA TRP A 121 5.33 -11.80 10.55
C TRP A 121 5.40 -10.29 10.34
N LEU A 122 4.25 -9.60 10.25
CA LEU A 122 4.18 -8.16 10.11
C LEU A 122 4.22 -7.39 11.44
N LYS A 123 4.20 -8.05 12.61
CA LYS A 123 4.28 -7.38 13.93
C LYS A 123 5.53 -6.51 14.13
N PRO A 124 6.74 -6.90 13.67
CA PRO A 124 7.95 -6.11 13.88
C PRO A 124 8.00 -4.83 13.03
N PHE A 125 7.16 -4.71 12.00
CA PHE A 125 7.23 -3.61 11.06
C PHE A 125 6.68 -2.32 11.67
N ARG A 126 7.53 -1.29 11.71
CA ARG A 126 7.27 0.10 12.11
C ARG A 126 7.66 1.01 10.94
N ARG A 127 7.12 0.68 9.78
CA ARG A 127 7.29 1.40 8.50
C ARG A 127 5.96 1.37 7.74
N PRO A 128 5.80 2.21 6.70
CA PRO A 128 4.67 2.09 5.79
C PRO A 128 4.59 0.70 5.16
N VAL A 129 3.45 0.03 5.31
CA VAL A 129 3.19 -1.28 4.68
C VAL A 129 1.88 -1.24 3.88
N ALA A 130 1.92 -1.69 2.63
CA ALA A 130 0.71 -1.99 1.85
C ALA A 130 0.62 -3.50 1.63
N VAL A 131 -0.52 -4.11 1.96
CA VAL A 131 -0.84 -5.51 1.64
C VAL A 131 -2.01 -5.53 0.67
N ILE A 132 -1.76 -5.99 -0.55
CA ILE A 132 -2.76 -6.03 -1.62
C ILE A 132 -3.05 -7.49 -1.93
N ASN A 133 -4.16 -8.01 -1.39
CA ASN A 133 -4.58 -9.38 -1.59
C ASN A 133 -5.60 -9.46 -2.74
N CYS A 134 -5.12 -9.86 -3.91
CA CYS A 134 -5.93 -9.99 -5.11
C CYS A 134 -6.68 -11.33 -5.23
N ALA A 135 -6.66 -12.18 -4.20
CA ALA A 135 -7.26 -13.50 -4.24
C ALA A 135 -8.75 -13.50 -3.88
N SER A 136 -9.43 -14.58 -4.26
CA SER A 136 -10.74 -14.95 -3.71
C SER A 136 -10.69 -15.09 -2.19
N ALA A 137 -11.83 -14.90 -1.51
CA ALA A 137 -11.95 -15.02 -0.07
C ALA A 137 -10.93 -14.18 0.75
N SER A 138 -10.47 -13.04 0.21
CA SER A 138 -9.38 -12.25 0.77
C SER A 138 -9.78 -11.35 1.94
N SER A 139 -11.04 -10.93 2.04
CA SER A 139 -11.48 -9.96 3.06
C SER A 139 -11.12 -10.29 4.52
N PRO A 140 -11.13 -11.56 5.00
CA PRO A 140 -10.78 -11.86 6.39
C PRO A 140 -9.32 -11.54 6.75
N PHE A 141 -8.45 -11.29 5.75
CA PHE A 141 -7.11 -10.74 5.99
C PHE A 141 -7.17 -9.31 6.55
N ILE A 142 -8.16 -8.49 6.18
CA ILE A 142 -8.34 -7.14 6.74
C ILE A 142 -8.44 -7.24 8.26
N ASN A 143 -9.36 -8.06 8.77
CA ASN A 143 -9.61 -8.22 10.22
C ASN A 143 -8.38 -8.63 11.05
N LYS A 144 -7.37 -9.26 10.44
CA LYS A 144 -6.14 -9.71 11.12
C LYS A 144 -4.96 -8.78 10.90
N LEU A 145 -4.92 -8.11 9.76
CA LEU A 145 -3.77 -7.32 9.35
C LEU A 145 -3.93 -5.83 9.62
N SER A 146 -5.13 -5.31 9.81
CA SER A 146 -5.37 -3.89 10.10
C SER A 146 -4.50 -3.38 11.24
N ALA A 147 -3.80 -2.27 10.98
CA ALA A 147 -2.88 -1.63 11.91
C ALA A 147 -2.60 -0.20 11.47
N THR A 148 -2.09 0.63 12.38
CA THR A 148 -1.63 1.98 12.03
C THR A 148 -0.51 1.95 11.00
N ASN A 149 -0.51 2.92 10.07
CA ASN A 149 0.47 3.05 8.99
C ASN A 149 0.51 1.85 8.04
N ARG A 150 -0.61 1.13 7.94
CA ARG A 150 -0.76 -0.02 7.06
C ARG A 150 -2.00 0.14 6.19
N VAL A 151 -1.85 -0.13 4.90
CA VAL A 151 -2.95 -0.20 3.94
C VAL A 151 -3.20 -1.67 3.62
N ILE A 152 -4.42 -2.14 3.78
CA ILE A 152 -4.85 -3.48 3.39
C ILE A 152 -5.92 -3.35 2.31
N ILE A 153 -5.70 -3.98 1.16
CA ILE A 153 -6.70 -4.13 0.11
C ILE A 153 -7.03 -5.61 -0.02
N ALA A 154 -8.32 -5.93 -0.01
CA ALA A 154 -8.84 -7.23 -0.37
C ALA A 154 -9.65 -7.12 -1.66
N ALA A 155 -9.57 -8.11 -2.54
CA ALA A 155 -10.40 -8.20 -3.74
C ALA A 155 -11.87 -8.55 -3.44
N THR A 156 -12.16 -9.08 -2.25
CA THR A 156 -13.50 -9.51 -1.85
C THR A 156 -14.00 -8.80 -0.61
N ARG A 157 -15.32 -8.80 -0.40
CA ARG A 157 -15.97 -8.23 0.80
C ARG A 157 -16.24 -9.25 1.89
N SER A 158 -16.07 -10.54 1.59
CA SER A 158 -16.21 -11.63 2.56
C SER A 158 -15.30 -12.81 2.21
N GLY A 159 -15.08 -13.71 3.18
CA GLY A 159 -14.46 -15.01 2.93
C GLY A 159 -15.32 -15.96 2.07
N TYR A 160 -16.61 -15.66 1.89
CA TYR A 160 -17.53 -16.49 1.11
C TYR A 160 -17.55 -16.15 -0.39
N GLU A 161 -16.84 -15.11 -0.81
CA GLU A 161 -16.62 -14.80 -2.23
C GLU A 161 -15.44 -15.63 -2.76
N GLN A 162 -15.72 -16.91 -3.05
CA GLN A 162 -14.70 -17.91 -3.44
C GLN A 162 -14.45 -17.99 -4.95
N ASN A 163 -15.19 -17.24 -5.76
CA ASN A 163 -14.99 -17.21 -7.20
C ASN A 163 -13.69 -16.49 -7.54
N TYR A 164 -13.11 -16.84 -8.70
CA TYR A 164 -11.94 -16.17 -9.25
C TYR A 164 -12.11 -14.64 -9.25
N ALA A 165 -11.18 -13.96 -8.58
CA ALA A 165 -11.14 -12.51 -8.47
C ALA A 165 -10.34 -11.89 -9.62
N ARG A 166 -10.98 -11.01 -10.38
CA ARG A 166 -10.38 -10.23 -11.48
C ARG A 166 -9.76 -8.94 -11.01
N PHE A 167 -10.01 -8.51 -9.77
CA PHE A 167 -9.45 -7.29 -9.22
C PHE A 167 -7.93 -7.15 -9.45
N GLY A 168 -7.18 -8.26 -9.33
CA GLY A 168 -5.73 -8.30 -9.58
C GLY A 168 -5.31 -7.82 -10.97
N GLU A 169 -6.13 -8.08 -11.99
CA GLU A 169 -5.90 -7.59 -13.34
C GLU A 169 -5.91 -6.06 -13.38
N TYR A 170 -6.94 -5.46 -12.80
CA TYR A 170 -7.16 -4.03 -12.95
C TYR A 170 -6.26 -3.22 -12.03
N ILE A 171 -5.97 -3.69 -10.81
CA ILE A 171 -5.06 -2.96 -9.90
C ILE A 171 -3.60 -3.02 -10.37
N SER A 172 -3.15 -4.16 -10.92
CA SER A 172 -1.80 -4.27 -11.47
C SER A 172 -1.59 -3.34 -12.66
N GLY A 173 -2.63 -3.12 -13.47
CA GLY A 173 -2.62 -2.12 -14.52
C GLY A 173 -2.71 -0.68 -14.01
N ALA A 174 -3.51 -0.43 -12.96
CA ALA A 174 -3.80 0.93 -12.50
C ALA A 174 -2.67 1.59 -11.70
N VAL A 175 -1.86 0.81 -10.96
CA VAL A 175 -0.85 1.35 -10.02
C VAL A 175 0.20 2.28 -10.65
N ALA A 176 0.38 2.21 -11.97
CA ALA A 176 1.30 3.08 -12.73
C ALA A 176 0.62 3.67 -13.99
N ASP A 177 -0.72 3.69 -14.04
CA ASP A 177 -1.49 4.23 -15.17
C ASP A 177 -1.80 5.72 -14.92
N PRO A 178 -1.28 6.66 -15.72
CA PRO A 178 -1.61 8.09 -15.56
C PRO A 178 -3.10 8.42 -15.75
N GLN A 179 -3.90 7.50 -16.32
CA GLN A 179 -5.35 7.66 -16.38
C GLN A 179 -6.04 7.41 -15.04
N ALA A 180 -5.35 6.75 -14.09
CA ALA A 180 -5.83 6.53 -12.74
C ALA A 180 -5.57 7.74 -11.82
N ASP A 181 -4.65 8.64 -12.16
CA ASP A 181 -4.45 9.94 -11.48
C ASP A 181 -5.76 10.78 -11.56
N LEU A 182 -6.54 10.77 -10.50
CA LEU A 182 -7.83 11.44 -10.38
C LEU A 182 -7.68 12.89 -9.93
N ASP A 183 -6.69 13.20 -9.09
CA ASP A 183 -6.47 14.55 -8.56
C ASP A 183 -5.49 15.42 -9.38
N LYS A 184 -4.85 14.82 -10.38
CA LYS A 184 -3.95 15.44 -11.37
C LYS A 184 -2.66 15.98 -10.76
N ASP A 185 -2.14 15.30 -9.74
CA ASP A 185 -0.85 15.63 -9.11
C ASP A 185 0.38 15.06 -9.86
N GLY A 186 0.16 14.30 -10.94
CA GLY A 186 1.21 13.76 -11.80
C GLY A 186 1.76 12.41 -11.34
N GLN A 187 1.10 11.75 -10.40
CA GLN A 187 1.39 10.39 -9.95
C GLN A 187 0.08 9.65 -9.68
N THR A 188 0.16 8.36 -9.36
CA THR A 188 -1.02 7.56 -9.04
C THR A 188 -0.87 6.97 -7.66
N SER A 189 -1.77 7.37 -6.78
CA SER A 189 -1.85 6.81 -5.44
C SER A 189 -2.46 5.41 -5.43
N LEU A 190 -2.20 4.65 -4.36
CA LEU A 190 -2.83 3.35 -4.15
C LEU A 190 -4.35 3.47 -3.98
N LEU A 191 -4.84 4.57 -3.40
CA LEU A 191 -6.28 4.85 -3.36
C LEU A 191 -6.86 4.96 -4.77
N GLU A 192 -6.23 5.74 -5.64
CA GLU A 192 -6.68 5.92 -7.02
C GLU A 192 -6.62 4.63 -7.83
N ALA A 193 -5.54 3.86 -7.67
CA ALA A 193 -5.42 2.55 -8.27
C ALA A 193 -6.54 1.61 -7.81
N PHE A 194 -6.87 1.60 -6.52
CA PHE A 194 -8.00 0.85 -5.95
C PHE A 194 -9.35 1.29 -6.54
N LEU A 195 -9.60 2.60 -6.64
CA LEU A 195 -10.85 3.14 -7.17
C LEU A 195 -11.01 2.83 -8.66
N MET A 196 -9.95 3.03 -9.45
CA MET A 196 -9.93 2.68 -10.88
C MET A 196 -10.15 1.18 -11.08
N ALA A 197 -9.44 0.34 -10.31
CA ALA A 197 -9.55 -1.11 -10.40
C ALA A 197 -10.96 -1.59 -10.06
N SER A 198 -11.53 -1.10 -8.96
CA SER A 198 -12.89 -1.44 -8.54
C SER A 198 -13.94 -1.03 -9.57
N ARG A 199 -13.77 0.14 -10.20
CA ARG A 199 -14.65 0.58 -11.29
C ARG A 199 -14.56 -0.34 -12.50
N ARG A 200 -13.35 -0.70 -12.94
CA ARG A 200 -13.15 -1.61 -14.10
C ARG A 200 -13.69 -3.02 -13.83
N VAL A 201 -13.58 -3.52 -12.59
CA VAL A 201 -14.24 -4.78 -12.17
C VAL A 201 -15.75 -4.67 -12.33
N ALA A 202 -16.36 -3.60 -11.80
CA ALA A 202 -17.81 -3.40 -11.91
C ALA A 202 -18.26 -3.27 -13.38
N GLU A 203 -17.52 -2.53 -14.20
CA GLU A 203 -17.75 -2.41 -15.64
C GLU A 203 -17.72 -3.77 -16.33
N PHE A 204 -16.72 -4.61 -16.03
CA PHE A 204 -16.63 -5.96 -16.58
C PHE A 204 -17.89 -6.81 -16.29
N TYR A 205 -18.32 -6.91 -15.03
CA TYR A 205 -19.50 -7.71 -14.69
C TYR A 205 -20.77 -7.17 -15.36
N ASN A 206 -20.91 -5.85 -15.44
CA ASN A 206 -22.04 -5.21 -16.11
C ASN A 206 -22.04 -5.49 -17.62
N THR A 207 -20.90 -5.32 -18.29
CA THR A 207 -20.77 -5.56 -19.74
C THR A 207 -20.97 -7.02 -20.11
N GLU A 208 -20.47 -7.95 -19.28
CA GLU A 208 -20.64 -9.39 -19.48
C GLU A 208 -22.04 -9.90 -19.09
N GLY A 209 -22.91 -9.05 -18.54
CA GLY A 209 -24.23 -9.45 -18.05
C GLY A 209 -24.17 -10.46 -16.90
N ARG A 210 -23.14 -10.39 -16.05
CA ARG A 210 -22.89 -11.32 -14.94
C ARG A 210 -23.13 -10.65 -13.59
N LEU A 211 -23.54 -11.44 -12.61
CA LEU A 211 -23.57 -10.98 -11.21
C LEU A 211 -22.13 -10.82 -10.70
N ALA A 212 -21.85 -9.70 -10.03
CA ALA A 212 -20.56 -9.46 -9.40
C ALA A 212 -20.29 -10.50 -8.30
N THR A 213 -19.17 -11.21 -8.41
CA THR A 213 -18.75 -12.25 -7.45
C THR A 213 -17.60 -11.83 -6.54
N GLU A 214 -17.15 -10.58 -6.68
CA GLU A 214 -16.06 -9.99 -5.91
C GLU A 214 -16.37 -8.51 -5.69
N HIS A 215 -15.99 -7.99 -4.52
CA HIS A 215 -16.23 -6.60 -4.15
C HIS A 215 -15.04 -6.12 -3.31
N ALA A 216 -14.13 -5.39 -3.93
CA ALA A 216 -12.90 -4.98 -3.27
C ALA A 216 -13.17 -4.01 -2.11
N LEU A 217 -12.39 -4.18 -1.03
CA LEU A 217 -12.41 -3.36 0.17
C LEU A 217 -11.00 -2.81 0.46
N LEU A 218 -10.95 -1.60 1.02
CA LEU A 218 -9.75 -0.90 1.45
C LEU A 218 -9.83 -0.60 2.95
N ASP A 219 -8.84 -0.98 3.73
CA ASP A 219 -8.67 -0.58 5.13
C ASP A 219 -7.30 0.10 5.30
N ASP A 220 -7.26 1.30 5.83
CA ASP A 220 -6.02 2.05 6.04
C ASP A 220 -5.97 2.89 7.32
N ASN A 221 -7.08 2.89 8.07
CA ASN A 221 -7.21 3.56 9.36
C ASN A 221 -6.93 2.61 10.55
N GLY A 222 -6.90 1.28 10.30
CA GLY A 222 -6.62 0.25 11.29
C GLY A 222 -7.82 -0.21 12.12
N ASP A 223 -9.05 0.10 11.73
CA ASP A 223 -10.27 -0.33 12.45
C ASP A 223 -10.75 -1.74 12.05
N GLY A 224 -10.23 -2.30 10.95
CA GLY A 224 -10.61 -3.63 10.47
C GLY A 224 -11.93 -3.64 9.70
N LEU A 225 -12.45 -2.48 9.31
CA LEU A 225 -13.73 -2.27 8.64
C LEU A 225 -13.49 -1.69 7.24
N GLY A 226 -13.08 -2.55 6.31
CA GLY A 226 -12.75 -2.11 4.96
C GLY A 226 -13.87 -1.32 4.26
N THR A 227 -13.50 -0.16 3.72
CA THR A 227 -14.35 0.73 2.94
C THR A 227 -14.41 0.30 1.46
N PRO A 228 -15.61 0.13 0.87
CA PRO A 228 -15.75 -0.16 -0.56
C PRO A 228 -15.60 1.10 -1.43
N ALA A 229 -15.22 0.90 -2.70
CA ALA A 229 -14.96 2.00 -3.63
C ALA A 229 -16.17 2.92 -3.90
N ASP A 230 -17.40 2.43 -3.77
CA ASP A 230 -18.63 3.21 -3.98
C ASP A 230 -18.94 4.21 -2.86
N TRP A 231 -18.08 4.29 -1.84
CA TRP A 231 -18.14 5.33 -0.81
C TRP A 231 -17.39 6.60 -1.21
N PHE A 232 -16.57 6.54 -2.26
CA PHE A 232 -15.75 7.64 -2.73
C PHE A 232 -16.39 8.38 -3.90
N ARG A 233 -16.18 9.70 -3.95
CA ARG A 233 -16.42 10.54 -5.13
C ARG A 233 -15.11 11.25 -5.46
N GLY A 234 -14.46 10.81 -6.54
CA GLY A 234 -13.03 11.11 -6.73
C GLY A 234 -12.24 10.46 -5.58
N ILE A 235 -11.28 11.19 -5.02
CA ILE A 235 -10.49 10.74 -3.86
C ILE A 235 -11.16 11.01 -2.49
N ARG A 236 -12.36 11.61 -2.47
CA ARG A 236 -13.04 11.99 -1.21
C ARG A 236 -14.06 10.95 -0.80
N ALA A 237 -13.95 10.44 0.42
CA ALA A 237 -15.01 9.63 1.01
C ALA A 237 -16.25 10.50 1.31
N MET A 238 -17.40 10.07 0.79
CA MET A 238 -18.69 10.77 0.91
C MET A 238 -19.62 10.11 1.93
N LYS A 239 -19.38 8.85 2.26
CA LYS A 239 -20.15 8.07 3.24
C LYS A 239 -19.29 7.90 4.50
N LYS A 240 -19.96 7.83 5.65
CA LYS A 240 -19.34 7.45 6.93
C LYS A 240 -19.79 6.06 7.31
N ALA A 241 -18.93 5.32 7.98
CA ALA A 241 -19.28 4.02 8.52
C ALA A 241 -20.33 4.14 9.62
N LYS A 242 -20.99 3.02 9.93
CA LYS A 242 -21.85 2.93 11.11
C LYS A 242 -21.00 3.29 12.34
N GLU A 243 -21.62 3.94 13.32
CA GLU A 243 -20.95 4.39 14.56
C GLU A 243 -20.00 5.59 14.41
N GLY A 244 -19.96 6.22 13.24
CA GLY A 244 -19.21 7.47 13.03
C GLY A 244 -17.71 7.28 12.79
N ALA A 245 -17.26 6.05 12.55
CA ALA A 245 -15.91 5.77 12.09
C ALA A 245 -15.62 6.48 10.76
N SER A 246 -14.39 6.97 10.64
CA SER A 246 -13.92 7.69 9.46
C SER A 246 -13.64 6.70 8.34
N ALA A 247 -14.09 7.02 7.12
CA ALA A 247 -13.81 6.19 5.97
C ALA A 247 -12.30 6.13 5.70
N ASP A 248 -11.86 5.02 5.14
CA ASP A 248 -10.48 4.81 4.70
C ASP A 248 -10.10 5.72 3.53
N GLY A 249 -8.82 5.74 3.20
CA GLY A 249 -8.28 6.29 1.97
C GLY A 249 -7.19 7.33 2.18
N LEU A 250 -7.12 7.94 3.36
CA LEU A 250 -6.12 8.99 3.64
C LEU A 250 -4.69 8.45 3.57
N ARG A 251 -4.45 7.25 4.11
CA ARG A 251 -3.13 6.65 4.08
C ARG A 251 -2.84 6.04 2.71
N ALA A 252 -3.82 5.39 2.08
CA ALA A 252 -3.68 4.84 0.74
C ALA A 252 -3.44 5.92 -0.33
N HIS A 253 -3.97 7.14 -0.14
CA HIS A 253 -3.69 8.30 -1.00
C HIS A 253 -2.22 8.73 -0.95
N GLN A 254 -1.50 8.46 0.13
CA GLN A 254 -0.07 8.79 0.26
C GLN A 254 0.86 7.70 -0.31
N PHE A 255 0.34 6.53 -0.65
CA PHE A 255 1.13 5.42 -1.21
C PHE A 255 1.30 5.57 -2.71
N HIS A 256 2.51 5.89 -3.16
CA HIS A 256 2.85 6.05 -4.56
C HIS A 256 4.02 5.13 -4.93
N LEU A 257 3.79 4.18 -5.84
CA LEU A 257 4.85 3.31 -6.33
C LEU A 257 5.73 4.06 -7.35
N VAL A 258 5.09 4.68 -8.35
CA VAL A 258 5.75 5.56 -9.32
C VAL A 258 5.47 7.00 -8.93
N ARG A 259 6.51 7.67 -8.42
CA ARG A 259 6.42 9.06 -7.93
C ARG A 259 6.66 10.06 -9.05
N SER A 260 6.00 11.22 -8.97
CA SER A 260 6.25 12.35 -9.86
C SER A 260 7.68 12.90 -9.70
N GLU A 261 8.17 13.67 -10.68
CA GLU A 261 9.50 14.27 -10.62
C GLU A 261 9.69 15.14 -9.36
N GLN A 262 8.66 15.90 -8.98
CA GLN A 262 8.67 16.76 -7.81
C GLN A 262 8.77 15.97 -6.50
N GLU A 263 8.16 14.78 -6.46
CA GLU A 263 8.19 13.87 -5.31
C GLU A 263 9.50 13.11 -5.20
N GLN A 264 10.12 12.76 -6.33
CA GLN A 264 11.44 12.10 -6.35
C GLN A 264 12.55 13.00 -5.79
N MET A 265 12.39 14.33 -5.88
CA MET A 265 13.33 15.29 -5.28
C MET A 265 13.31 15.32 -3.74
N LEU A 266 12.25 14.82 -3.11
CA LEU A 266 12.17 14.72 -1.65
C LEU A 266 12.95 13.49 -1.16
N SER A 267 13.56 13.57 0.03
CA SER A 267 14.08 12.36 0.68
C SER A 267 12.92 11.54 1.26
N SER A 268 13.14 10.24 1.50
CA SER A 268 12.12 9.38 2.14
C SER A 268 11.72 9.88 3.53
N GLY A 269 12.67 10.39 4.32
CA GLY A 269 12.37 11.00 5.62
C GLY A 269 11.54 12.28 5.54
N LEU A 270 11.80 13.16 4.55
CA LEU A 270 10.99 14.36 4.35
C LEU A 270 9.56 13.99 3.91
N ARG A 271 9.41 13.02 2.99
CA ARG A 271 8.08 12.52 2.62
C ARG A 271 7.35 11.92 3.80
N ALA A 272 8.00 11.07 4.59
CA ALA A 272 7.39 10.48 5.79
C ALA A 272 6.91 11.57 6.77
N ARG A 273 7.71 12.63 6.98
CA ARG A 273 7.29 13.74 7.84
C ARG A 273 6.11 14.53 7.27
N ARG A 274 6.08 14.76 5.96
CA ARG A 274 4.93 15.39 5.29
C ARG A 274 3.68 14.54 5.50
N ASP A 275 3.77 13.25 5.22
CA ASP A 275 2.66 12.31 5.30
C ASP A 275 2.06 12.28 6.71
N GLU A 276 2.92 12.27 7.74
CA GLU A 276 2.51 12.36 9.15
C GLU A 276 1.72 13.65 9.46
N LEU A 277 2.18 14.79 8.96
CA LEU A 277 1.53 16.09 9.18
C LEU A 277 0.18 16.16 8.47
N GLU A 278 0.11 15.68 7.23
CA GLU A 278 -1.14 15.63 6.46
C GLU A 278 -2.19 14.73 7.12
N LEU A 279 -1.79 13.55 7.60
CA LEU A 279 -2.67 12.66 8.37
C LEU A 279 -3.11 13.31 9.69
N ALA A 280 -2.22 14.00 10.39
CA ALA A 280 -2.56 14.71 11.62
C ALA A 280 -3.57 15.84 11.35
N ILE A 281 -3.41 16.60 10.27
CA ILE A 281 -4.35 17.63 9.83
C ILE A 281 -5.70 17.02 9.49
N ALA A 282 -5.73 15.91 8.75
CA ALA A 282 -6.97 15.22 8.40
C ALA A 282 -7.73 14.75 9.65
N ARG A 283 -7.04 14.07 10.59
CA ARG A 283 -7.64 13.66 11.88
C ARG A 283 -8.16 14.84 12.69
N LEU A 284 -7.41 15.95 12.73
CA LEU A 284 -7.84 17.16 13.44
C LEU A 284 -9.12 17.74 12.81
N ARG A 285 -9.22 17.74 11.48
CA ARG A 285 -10.43 18.18 10.76
C ARG A 285 -11.64 17.30 11.07
N ASP A 286 -11.46 15.98 11.13
CA ASP A 286 -12.54 15.06 11.50
C ASP A 286 -12.98 15.23 12.96
N ALA A 287 -12.04 15.55 13.85
CA ALA A 287 -12.30 15.83 15.26
C ALA A 287 -12.82 17.26 15.53
N LYS A 288 -12.95 18.14 14.53
CA LYS A 288 -13.32 19.56 14.72
C LYS A 288 -14.57 19.74 15.56
N GLY A 289 -15.61 18.92 15.34
CA GLY A 289 -16.87 19.00 16.10
C GLY A 289 -16.77 18.59 17.57
N GLN A 290 -15.64 18.00 17.98
CA GLN A 290 -15.37 17.51 19.34
C GLN A 290 -14.38 18.40 20.11
N ILE A 291 -13.79 19.41 19.45
CA ILE A 291 -12.75 20.28 20.00
C ILE A 291 -13.31 21.71 20.07
N LYS A 292 -12.90 22.49 21.08
CA LYS A 292 -13.24 23.91 21.14
C LYS A 292 -12.62 24.64 19.95
N GLU A 293 -13.34 25.62 19.40
CA GLU A 293 -12.94 26.29 18.16
C GLU A 293 -11.53 26.92 18.25
N ASP A 294 -11.23 27.62 19.34
CA ASP A 294 -9.90 28.22 19.56
C ASP A 294 -8.79 27.16 19.64
N ASP A 295 -9.02 26.06 20.36
CA ASP A 295 -8.08 24.96 20.50
C ASP A 295 -7.83 24.26 19.15
N TYR A 296 -8.88 24.12 18.32
CA TYR A 296 -8.79 23.57 16.98
C TYR A 296 -7.88 24.42 16.09
N TYR A 297 -8.10 25.74 16.04
CA TYR A 297 -7.28 26.62 15.19
C TYR A 297 -5.84 26.71 15.68
N GLN A 298 -5.59 26.71 16.99
CA GLN A 298 -4.24 26.67 17.55
C GLN A 298 -3.49 25.38 17.18
N GLN A 299 -4.16 24.22 17.22
CA GLN A 299 -3.55 22.96 16.81
C GLN A 299 -3.31 22.91 15.30
N LEU A 300 -4.27 23.41 14.51
CA LEU A 300 -4.16 23.44 13.05
C LEU A 300 -3.02 24.35 12.60
N GLU A 301 -2.89 25.54 13.21
CA GLU A 301 -1.81 26.47 12.91
C GLU A 301 -0.44 25.82 13.12
N LYS A 302 -0.23 25.13 14.25
CA LYS A 302 1.04 24.42 14.53
C LYS A 302 1.38 23.41 13.43
N LEU A 303 0.40 22.59 13.02
CA LEU A 303 0.59 21.57 11.99
C LEU A 303 0.88 22.18 10.61
N VAL A 304 0.12 23.20 10.20
CA VAL A 304 0.29 23.85 8.89
C VAL A 304 1.58 24.66 8.82
N VAL A 305 1.98 25.33 9.90
CA VAL A 305 3.28 26.03 9.98
C VAL A 305 4.43 25.04 9.88
N GLU A 306 4.33 23.88 10.54
CA GLU A 306 5.36 22.85 10.42
C GLU A 306 5.44 22.29 8.99
N LEU A 307 4.29 22.04 8.36
CA LEU A 307 4.21 21.61 6.97
C LEU A 307 4.81 22.65 6.02
N ALA A 308 4.52 23.94 6.22
CA ALA A 308 5.11 25.03 5.43
C ALA A 308 6.64 25.07 5.56
N ARG A 309 7.17 24.96 6.79
CA ARG A 309 8.62 24.89 7.04
C ARG A 309 9.28 23.69 6.35
N LEU A 310 8.57 22.57 6.23
CA LEU A 310 9.06 21.40 5.52
C LEU A 310 9.28 21.69 4.02
N TYR A 311 8.34 22.42 3.40
CA TYR A 311 8.46 22.85 2.01
C TYR A 311 9.52 23.94 1.81
N GLU A 312 9.67 24.91 2.72
CA GLU A 312 10.75 25.91 2.64
C GLU A 312 12.14 25.26 2.68
N ARG A 313 12.33 24.21 3.51
CA ARG A 313 13.57 23.43 3.55
C ARG A 313 13.87 22.69 2.25
N LYS A 314 12.87 22.43 1.41
CA LYS A 314 13.03 21.84 0.07
C LYS A 314 13.64 22.86 -0.89
N GLU A 315 13.16 24.12 -0.84
CA GLU A 315 13.63 25.21 -1.72
C GLU A 315 15.02 25.72 -1.32
N ALA A 316 15.34 25.67 -0.02
CA ALA A 316 16.65 25.99 0.50
C ALA A 316 17.66 24.84 0.27
N LYS A 317 18.07 24.62 -0.98
CA LYS A 317 19.38 24.00 -1.25
C LYS A 317 20.36 25.06 -1.77
N PRO A 318 21.63 25.04 -1.32
CA PRO A 318 22.66 26.00 -1.70
C PRO A 318 23.03 25.93 -3.18
#